data_AF-A0A6A5QI06-F1
#
_entry.id   AF-A0A6A5QI06-F1
#
_cell.length_a   1.000
_cell.length_b   1.000
_cell.length_c   1.000
_cell.angle_alpha   90.00
_cell.angle_beta   90.00
_cell.angle_gamma   90.00
#
_symmetry.space_group_name_H-M   'P 1'
#
loop_
_entity.id
_entity.type
_entity.pdbx_description
1 polymer ?
#
loop_
_entity_poly.entity_id
_entity_poly.type
_entity_poly.pdbx_seq_one_letter_code
_entity_poly.pdbx_strand_id
1 'polypeptide(L)'
;MHSEDVANLLRWDAIPTNRQNKKTWALRSAKDTPVIYARGCCDTRTGRYLTATELRRILIRLRLYISENLDDQAIDLVKAVDDAGARNGDDAKKRHINECHRQFFGNDWLDVEYNKRREIVDIFCRQSEQYIEGFQPEKPVRTFYYIGYALVFTKQMLEHSGSGSHLSWFMNLFMAACKADLNDADDQYEPVWGFADSALCFCAEGPEVAVAEVLHILLAWAWYSNGVGFGIHPSGLSVASSLSSKQTMEYGMQLWRSCEDFRDRYTQFEDNAAEELRKLEDYPRIRPQRAVAKASCVALILEEVRRIEARIARQNNEHRREMRELLAIAPQCIDKTKSLLLEGDYLPHLEAEQMKLEAELEPLGSFEEVDVYFDEEEDVDDDGDNGSDLND
;
A
#
# COMPACT_ATOMS: atom_id res chain seq x y z
N MET A 1 -21.45 -18.97 -10.32
CA MET A 1 -20.21 -19.24 -9.57
C MET A 1 -20.23 -18.30 -8.37
N HIS A 2 -20.45 -18.82 -7.17
CA HIS A 2 -20.80 -18.02 -5.99
C HIS A 2 -19.63 -17.16 -5.51
N SER A 3 -19.91 -15.99 -4.90
CA SER A 3 -18.90 -15.06 -4.38
C SER A 3 -17.95 -15.69 -3.33
N GLU A 4 -18.33 -16.84 -2.76
CA GLU A 4 -17.46 -17.67 -1.92
C GLU A 4 -16.26 -18.28 -2.66
N ASP A 5 -16.33 -18.51 -3.98
CA ASP A 5 -15.25 -19.14 -4.74
C ASP A 5 -14.07 -18.17 -4.98
N VAL A 6 -14.35 -16.87 -5.12
CA VAL A 6 -13.32 -15.82 -5.24
C VAL A 6 -12.72 -15.49 -3.87
N ALA A 7 -13.53 -15.51 -2.81
CA ALA A 7 -13.03 -15.38 -1.44
C ALA A 7 -12.15 -16.58 -1.02
N ASN A 8 -12.43 -17.79 -1.52
CA ASN A 8 -11.62 -18.97 -1.27
C ASN A 8 -10.28 -18.99 -2.03
N LEU A 9 -10.15 -18.27 -3.14
CA LEU A 9 -8.89 -18.07 -3.87
C LEU A 9 -7.89 -17.13 -3.16
N LEU A 10 -8.38 -16.24 -2.28
CA LEU A 10 -7.57 -15.36 -1.42
C LEU A 10 -7.46 -15.86 0.03
N ARG A 11 -8.24 -16.86 0.42
CA ARG A 11 -8.03 -17.58 1.68
C ARG A 11 -6.81 -18.48 1.53
N TRP A 12 -5.83 -18.20 2.37
CA TRP A 12 -4.63 -18.98 2.60
C TRP A 12 -4.93 -20.37 3.18
N ASP A 13 -6.03 -21.07 2.82
CA ASP A 13 -6.62 -22.16 3.59
C ASP A 13 -6.76 -23.58 2.99
N ALA A 14 -6.18 -23.94 1.83
CA ALA A 14 -6.05 -25.37 1.46
C ALA A 14 -4.68 -25.85 0.89
N ILE A 15 -3.70 -26.21 1.76
CA ILE A 15 -2.63 -27.21 1.49
C ILE A 15 -2.29 -27.91 2.83
N PRO A 16 -2.62 -29.20 3.04
CA PRO A 16 -2.51 -29.84 4.34
C PRO A 16 -1.17 -30.59 4.50
N THR A 17 -0.31 -30.06 5.38
CA THR A 17 0.81 -30.66 6.17
C THR A 17 1.91 -29.62 6.41
N ASN A 18 2.31 -28.86 5.39
CA ASN A 18 3.31 -27.77 5.50
C ASN A 18 2.78 -26.50 6.21
N ARG A 19 1.46 -26.42 6.45
CA ARG A 19 0.82 -25.26 7.08
C ARG A 19 0.99 -25.20 8.60
N GLN A 20 1.13 -26.35 9.25
CA GLN A 20 1.28 -26.40 10.70
C GLN A 20 2.61 -25.74 11.12
N ASN A 21 3.69 -26.03 10.39
CA ASN A 21 5.03 -25.49 10.62
C ASN A 21 5.12 -23.98 10.34
N LYS A 22 4.44 -23.48 9.29
CA LYS A 22 4.32 -22.04 9.01
C LYS A 22 3.57 -21.29 10.13
N LYS A 23 2.52 -21.89 10.69
CA LYS A 23 1.83 -21.34 11.87
C LYS A 23 2.76 -21.33 13.08
N THR A 24 3.64 -22.31 13.27
CA THR A 24 4.51 -22.38 14.46
C THR A 24 5.59 -21.30 14.48
N TRP A 25 6.28 -21.06 13.37
CA TRP A 25 7.28 -19.97 13.29
C TRP A 25 6.62 -18.58 13.34
N ALA A 26 5.48 -18.38 12.66
CA ALA A 26 4.74 -17.12 12.71
C ALA A 26 4.17 -16.82 14.11
N LEU A 27 3.79 -17.85 14.89
CA LEU A 27 3.40 -17.66 16.29
C LEU A 27 4.62 -17.29 17.16
N ARG A 28 5.81 -17.83 16.85
CA ARG A 28 7.05 -17.55 17.59
C ARG A 28 7.67 -16.19 17.22
N SER A 29 7.42 -15.68 16.02
CA SER A 29 7.92 -14.36 15.58
C SER A 29 7.41 -13.18 16.42
N ALA A 30 6.38 -13.40 17.24
CA ALA A 30 5.93 -12.45 18.25
C ALA A 30 6.79 -12.41 19.52
N LYS A 31 7.75 -13.32 19.69
CA LYS A 31 8.56 -13.47 20.92
C LYS A 31 10.05 -13.25 20.68
N ASP A 32 10.72 -14.20 20.05
CA ASP A 32 12.18 -14.33 20.06
C ASP A 32 12.65 -15.12 18.84
N THR A 33 12.15 -14.76 17.66
CA THR A 33 12.55 -15.42 16.41
C THR A 33 13.22 -14.43 15.46
N PRO A 34 14.53 -14.62 15.21
CA PRO A 34 15.26 -13.98 14.13
C PRO A 34 14.52 -14.10 12.81
N VAL A 35 14.12 -12.98 12.21
CA VAL A 35 13.38 -12.92 10.95
C VAL A 35 14.05 -11.95 9.97
N ILE A 36 14.16 -12.38 8.72
CA ILE A 36 14.41 -11.47 7.60
C ILE A 36 13.06 -10.99 7.09
N TYR A 37 12.91 -9.68 6.91
CA TYR A 37 11.68 -9.09 6.43
C TYR A 37 11.94 -8.13 5.28
N ALA A 38 10.90 -7.95 4.46
CA ALA A 38 10.84 -6.93 3.42
C ALA A 38 9.79 -5.89 3.78
N ARG A 39 10.06 -4.64 3.41
CA ARG A 39 9.09 -3.54 3.39
C ARG A 39 9.01 -3.04 1.97
N GLY A 40 7.89 -3.28 1.29
CA GLY A 40 7.67 -2.88 -0.10
C GLY A 40 6.83 -1.63 -0.19
N CYS A 41 7.30 -0.61 -0.90
CA CYS A 41 6.52 0.61 -1.15
C CYS A 41 5.34 0.32 -2.10
N CYS A 42 4.12 0.62 -1.66
CA CYS A 42 2.91 0.47 -2.47
C CYS A 42 1.80 1.42 -2.00
N ASP A 43 0.76 1.56 -2.81
CA ASP A 43 -0.54 2.00 -2.32
C ASP A 43 -1.07 0.92 -1.37
N THR A 44 -1.17 1.25 -0.08
CA THR A 44 -1.55 0.25 0.95
C THR A 44 -3.01 -0.17 0.87
N ARG A 45 -3.85 0.57 0.14
CA ARG A 45 -5.25 0.21 -0.07
C ARG A 45 -5.40 -0.75 -1.24
N THR A 46 -4.80 -0.42 -2.38
CA THR A 46 -4.99 -1.18 -3.63
C THR A 46 -3.91 -2.22 -3.88
N GLY A 47 -2.77 -2.13 -3.17
CA GLY A 47 -1.57 -2.91 -3.44
C GLY A 47 -0.83 -2.50 -4.71
N ARG A 48 -1.26 -1.41 -5.37
CA ARG A 48 -0.67 -0.93 -6.63
C ARG A 48 0.76 -0.41 -6.42
N TYR A 49 1.60 -0.59 -7.44
CA TYR A 49 2.94 -0.01 -7.50
C TYR A 49 2.95 1.31 -8.28
N LEU A 50 3.98 2.13 -8.06
CA LEU A 50 4.20 3.36 -8.82
C LEU A 50 4.23 3.08 -10.33
N THR A 51 3.72 3.99 -11.14
CA THR A 51 4.00 4.02 -12.57
C THR A 51 5.34 4.72 -12.84
N ALA A 52 5.84 4.61 -14.07
CA ALA A 52 7.05 5.33 -14.46
C ALA A 52 6.85 6.86 -14.41
N THR A 53 5.66 7.35 -14.76
CA THR A 53 5.30 8.78 -14.66
C THR A 53 5.30 9.26 -13.22
N GLU A 54 4.63 8.54 -12.32
CA GLU A 54 4.58 8.89 -10.90
C GLU A 54 5.98 8.91 -10.31
N LEU A 55 6.78 7.87 -10.57
CA LEU A 55 8.16 7.85 -10.09
C LEU A 55 8.96 9.06 -10.58
N ARG A 56 8.87 9.45 -11.86
CA ARG A 56 9.58 10.65 -12.36
C ARG A 56 9.21 11.90 -11.56
N ARG A 57 7.93 12.09 -11.23
CA ARG A 57 7.51 13.23 -10.42
C ARG A 57 8.07 13.17 -9.00
N ILE A 58 8.09 11.98 -8.39
CA ILE A 58 8.74 11.77 -7.07
C ILE A 58 10.24 12.09 -7.14
N LEU A 59 10.94 11.66 -8.18
CA LEU A 59 12.37 11.95 -8.34
C LEU A 59 12.63 13.45 -8.48
N ILE A 60 11.78 14.18 -9.21
CA ILE A 60 11.86 15.65 -9.29
C ILE A 60 11.70 16.26 -7.88
N ARG A 61 10.70 15.81 -7.10
CA ARG A 61 10.50 16.29 -5.73
C ARG A 61 11.72 16.05 -4.85
N LEU A 62 12.29 14.85 -4.92
CA LEU A 62 13.50 14.51 -4.15
C LEU A 62 14.70 15.35 -4.56
N ARG A 63 14.88 15.62 -5.86
CA ARG A 63 15.94 16.52 -6.36
C ARG A 63 15.77 17.95 -5.86
N LEU A 64 14.55 18.48 -5.85
CA LEU A 64 14.26 19.79 -5.25
C LEU A 64 14.55 19.78 -3.75
N TYR A 65 14.16 18.71 -3.04
CA TYR A 65 14.38 18.58 -1.59
C TYR A 65 15.87 18.74 -1.21
N ILE A 66 16.76 18.18 -2.03
CA ILE A 66 18.22 18.21 -1.83
C ILE A 66 18.93 19.42 -2.43
N SER A 67 18.21 20.29 -3.15
CA SER A 67 18.80 21.44 -3.82
C SER A 67 19.07 22.60 -2.86
N GLU A 68 20.20 23.26 -3.06
CA GLU A 68 20.65 24.43 -2.28
C GLU A 68 19.92 25.71 -2.71
N ASN A 69 19.71 25.86 -4.01
CA ASN A 69 19.16 27.07 -4.61
C ASN A 69 17.75 26.77 -5.09
N LEU A 70 16.75 27.24 -4.34
CA LEU A 70 15.35 27.11 -4.67
C LEU A 70 14.76 28.48 -4.99
N ASP A 71 13.92 28.54 -6.00
CA ASP A 71 12.99 29.65 -6.17
C ASP A 71 11.76 29.48 -5.25
N ASP A 72 10.92 30.50 -5.17
CA ASP A 72 9.75 30.51 -4.29
C ASP A 72 8.81 29.33 -4.55
N GLN A 73 8.62 28.97 -5.83
CA GLN A 73 7.77 27.85 -6.21
C GLN A 73 8.37 26.53 -5.70
N ALA A 74 9.67 26.30 -5.89
CA ALA A 74 10.33 25.10 -5.42
C ALA A 74 10.37 25.02 -3.88
N ILE A 75 10.43 26.16 -3.17
CA ILE A 75 10.29 26.18 -1.71
C ILE A 75 8.94 25.61 -1.28
N ASP A 76 7.84 26.02 -1.92
CA ASP A 76 6.50 25.47 -1.64
C ASP A 76 6.44 23.97 -1.94
N LEU A 77 7.09 23.52 -3.02
CA LEU A 77 7.14 22.10 -3.37
C LEU A 77 7.88 21.25 -2.35
N VAL A 78 8.97 21.76 -1.76
CA VAL A 78 9.72 21.06 -0.70
C VAL A 78 8.96 21.11 0.61
N LYS A 79 8.31 22.24 0.91
CA LYS A 79 7.47 22.39 2.10
C LYS A 79 6.32 21.38 2.11
N ALA A 80 5.70 21.11 0.96
CA ALA A 80 4.66 20.08 0.85
C ALA A 80 5.19 18.68 1.27
N VAL A 81 6.45 18.37 0.99
CA VAL A 81 7.11 17.12 1.43
C VAL A 81 7.29 17.11 2.95
N ASP A 82 7.78 18.21 3.52
CA ASP A 82 7.93 18.32 4.98
C ASP A 82 6.57 18.26 5.69
N ASP A 83 5.55 18.96 5.18
CA ASP A 83 4.18 18.94 5.72
C ASP A 83 3.58 17.52 5.66
N ALA A 84 3.77 16.80 4.55
CA ALA A 84 3.33 15.40 4.42
C ALA A 84 4.08 14.43 5.34
N GLY A 85 5.29 14.80 5.78
CA GLY A 85 6.09 14.08 6.77
C GLY A 85 5.91 14.58 8.21
N ALA A 86 5.30 15.73 8.41
CA ALA A 86 5.26 16.42 9.70
C ALA A 86 4.21 15.78 10.62
N ARG A 87 4.58 15.60 11.90
CA ARG A 87 3.68 15.10 12.94
C ARG A 87 2.74 16.18 13.49
N ASN A 88 3.13 17.45 13.38
CA ASN A 88 2.44 18.61 13.94
C ASN A 88 2.45 19.72 12.88
N GLY A 89 1.29 20.01 12.28
CA GLY A 89 1.15 20.87 11.09
C GLY A 89 1.57 22.35 11.22
N ASP A 90 2.07 22.79 12.38
CA ASP A 90 2.44 24.20 12.62
C ASP A 90 3.96 24.48 12.62
N ASP A 91 4.82 23.48 12.88
CA ASP A 91 6.27 23.71 13.00
C ASP A 91 7.02 23.67 11.67
N ALA A 92 6.45 23.07 10.63
CA ALA A 92 7.10 22.97 9.31
C ALA A 92 7.14 24.35 8.60
N LYS A 93 6.06 25.13 8.68
CA LYS A 93 6.00 26.49 8.10
C LYS A 93 7.06 27.45 8.65
N LYS A 94 7.40 27.34 9.95
CA LYS A 94 8.40 28.21 10.60
C LYS A 94 9.84 27.86 10.26
N ARG A 95 10.12 26.58 9.97
CA ARG A 95 11.48 26.06 9.77
C ARG A 95 12.06 26.35 8.37
N HIS A 96 11.21 26.67 7.39
CA HIS A 96 11.53 26.38 6.00
C HIS A 96 11.76 27.58 5.05
N ILE A 97 11.80 28.81 5.54
CA ILE A 97 11.98 30.00 4.66
C ILE A 97 13.30 30.75 4.91
N ASN A 98 13.82 30.78 6.15
CA ASN A 98 15.01 31.60 6.46
C ASN A 98 16.26 30.81 6.89
N GLU A 99 16.13 29.52 7.21
CA GLU A 99 17.21 28.76 7.89
C GLU A 99 17.62 27.47 7.16
N CYS A 100 17.05 27.17 5.99
CA CYS A 100 17.37 25.98 5.18
C CYS A 100 17.27 24.62 5.92
N HIS A 101 16.51 24.55 7.01
CA HIS A 101 16.31 23.30 7.75
C HIS A 101 15.37 22.37 7.00
N ARG A 102 15.84 21.15 6.72
CA ARG A 102 15.07 20.08 6.07
C ARG A 102 14.74 19.02 7.12
N GLN A 103 13.46 18.73 7.36
CA GLN A 103 13.03 17.77 8.40
C GLN A 103 13.80 16.43 8.33
N PHE A 104 14.02 15.91 7.13
CA PHE A 104 14.63 14.60 6.94
C PHE A 104 16.17 14.61 6.99
N PHE A 105 16.83 15.78 6.99
CA PHE A 105 18.29 15.89 7.05
C PHE A 105 18.81 16.46 8.38
N GLY A 106 17.93 16.89 9.28
CA GLY A 106 18.31 17.41 10.59
C GLY A 106 18.54 18.92 10.59
N ASN A 107 19.09 19.41 11.70
CA ASN A 107 19.14 20.83 12.01
C ASN A 107 20.42 21.53 11.53
N ASP A 108 21.41 20.86 10.94
CA ASP A 108 22.64 21.54 10.51
C ASP A 108 23.05 21.12 9.10
N TRP A 109 23.04 22.08 8.19
CA TRP A 109 23.42 21.90 6.79
C TRP A 109 24.93 21.66 6.63
N LEU A 110 25.73 22.13 7.58
CA LEU A 110 27.18 21.93 7.60
C LEU A 110 27.59 20.59 8.23
N ASP A 111 26.62 19.79 8.68
CA ASP A 111 26.91 18.47 9.22
C ASP A 111 27.40 17.53 8.11
N VAL A 112 28.41 16.72 8.45
CA VAL A 112 28.87 15.60 7.61
C VAL A 112 27.71 14.65 7.32
N GLU A 113 26.79 14.49 8.27
CA GLU A 113 25.60 13.67 8.10
C GLU A 113 24.64 14.23 7.03
N TYR A 114 24.44 15.55 6.98
CA TYR A 114 23.62 16.21 5.97
C TYR A 114 24.13 15.88 4.56
N ASN A 115 25.41 16.10 4.30
CA ASN A 115 26.01 15.89 2.98
C ASN A 115 25.92 14.42 2.54
N LYS A 116 26.09 13.49 3.47
CA LYS A 116 25.94 12.05 3.21
C LYS A 116 24.50 11.69 2.84
N ARG A 117 23.50 12.20 3.55
CA ARG A 117 22.08 11.97 3.23
C ARG A 117 21.73 12.56 1.86
N ARG A 118 22.22 13.76 1.56
CA ARG A 118 22.08 14.42 0.25
C ARG A 118 22.64 13.56 -0.89
N GLU A 119 23.87 13.07 -0.73
CA GLU A 119 24.54 12.22 -1.71
C GLU A 119 23.77 10.92 -1.96
N ILE A 120 23.27 10.27 -0.90
CA ILE A 120 22.45 9.05 -1.00
C ILE A 120 21.21 9.31 -1.87
N VAL A 121 20.50 10.42 -1.63
CA VAL A 121 19.30 10.78 -2.39
C VAL A 121 19.64 11.08 -3.85
N ASP A 122 20.73 11.81 -4.13
CA ASP A 122 21.13 12.11 -5.51
C ASP A 122 21.52 10.84 -6.29
N ILE A 123 22.31 9.94 -5.67
CA ILE A 123 22.67 8.65 -6.25
C ILE A 123 21.40 7.86 -6.56
N PHE A 124 20.48 7.76 -5.60
CA PHE A 124 19.21 7.06 -5.81
C PHE A 124 18.43 7.65 -6.98
N CYS A 125 18.30 8.99 -7.05
CA CYS A 125 17.53 9.64 -8.12
C CYS A 125 18.13 9.34 -9.50
N ARG A 126 19.45 9.48 -9.64
CA ARG A 126 20.16 9.21 -10.89
C ARG A 126 19.98 7.76 -11.35
N GLN A 127 20.09 6.82 -10.42
CA GLN A 127 19.97 5.39 -10.72
C GLN A 127 18.52 5.01 -11.03
N SER A 128 17.55 5.63 -10.35
CA SER A 128 16.12 5.45 -10.63
C SER A 128 15.74 5.96 -12.01
N GLU A 129 16.27 7.12 -12.40
CA GLU A 129 16.09 7.71 -13.74
C GLU A 129 16.63 6.79 -14.83
N GLN A 130 17.85 6.27 -14.65
CA GLN A 130 18.43 5.28 -15.57
C GLN A 130 17.61 4.00 -15.62
N TYR A 131 17.11 3.52 -14.48
CA TYR A 131 16.30 2.32 -14.40
C TYR A 131 14.98 2.44 -15.20
N ILE A 132 14.33 3.61 -15.18
CA ILE A 132 13.07 3.85 -15.91
C ILE A 132 13.26 4.47 -17.30
N GLU A 133 14.50 4.58 -17.78
CA GLU A 133 14.77 5.05 -19.12
C GLU A 133 14.13 4.10 -20.15
N GLY A 134 13.31 4.64 -21.05
CA GLY A 134 12.56 3.87 -22.04
C GLY A 134 11.33 3.12 -21.50
N PHE A 135 10.98 3.24 -20.22
CA PHE A 135 9.74 2.67 -19.70
C PHE A 135 8.53 3.45 -20.22
N GLN A 136 7.47 2.72 -20.59
CA GLN A 136 6.17 3.31 -20.90
C GLN A 136 5.62 4.07 -19.68
N PRO A 137 5.06 5.29 -19.86
CA PRO A 137 4.57 6.16 -18.77
C PRO A 137 3.71 5.44 -17.72
N GLU A 138 2.67 4.74 -18.16
CA GLU A 138 1.66 4.12 -17.28
C GLU A 138 2.03 2.72 -16.80
N LYS A 139 3.17 2.19 -17.24
CA LYS A 139 3.58 0.85 -16.83
C LYS A 139 4.03 0.88 -15.36
N PRO A 140 3.49 -0.01 -14.50
CA PRO A 140 3.98 -0.15 -13.14
C PRO A 140 5.48 -0.46 -13.13
N VAL A 141 6.23 0.30 -12.35
CA VAL A 141 7.60 -0.06 -12.00
C VAL A 141 7.58 -1.15 -10.94
N ARG A 142 8.70 -1.86 -10.81
CA ARG A 142 8.90 -2.80 -9.71
C ARG A 142 8.77 -2.10 -8.36
N THR A 143 8.35 -2.84 -7.36
CA THR A 143 8.31 -2.38 -5.98
C THR A 143 9.71 -2.00 -5.49
N PHE A 144 9.75 -0.94 -4.67
CA PHE A 144 10.95 -0.51 -3.97
C PHE A 144 10.98 -1.18 -2.61
N TYR A 145 12.05 -1.91 -2.33
CA TYR A 145 12.16 -2.70 -1.11
C TYR A 145 13.20 -2.12 -0.15
N TYR A 146 12.87 -2.21 1.13
CA TYR A 146 13.84 -2.31 2.20
C TYR A 146 13.86 -3.75 2.71
N ILE A 147 15.03 -4.36 2.77
CA ILE A 147 15.20 -5.65 3.43
C ILE A 147 15.93 -5.38 4.74
N GLY A 148 15.42 -5.97 5.81
CA GLY A 148 16.03 -5.86 7.12
C GLY A 148 15.86 -7.14 7.93
N TYR A 149 16.39 -7.06 9.13
CA TYR A 149 16.38 -8.15 10.10
C TYR A 149 15.76 -7.69 11.43
N ALA A 150 14.98 -8.55 12.06
CA ALA A 150 14.44 -8.32 13.39
C ALA A 150 14.55 -9.56 14.27
N LEU A 151 14.88 -9.36 15.56
CA LEU A 151 14.78 -10.43 16.58
C LEU A 151 13.33 -10.70 16.99
N VAL A 152 12.49 -9.68 16.94
CA VAL A 152 11.06 -9.74 17.27
C VAL A 152 10.32 -8.97 16.18
N PHE A 153 9.76 -9.71 15.22
CA PHE A 153 9.15 -9.13 14.02
C PHE A 153 8.06 -8.11 14.38
N THR A 154 7.13 -8.51 15.24
CA THR A 154 5.96 -7.70 15.60
C THR A 154 6.36 -6.40 16.27
N LYS A 155 7.35 -6.43 17.17
CA LYS A 155 7.89 -5.24 17.80
C LYS A 155 8.56 -4.32 16.78
N GLN A 156 9.37 -4.88 15.88
CA GLN A 156 10.03 -4.09 14.84
C GLN A 156 9.03 -3.46 13.89
N MET A 157 7.96 -4.18 13.53
CA MET A 157 6.90 -3.63 12.67
C MET A 157 6.16 -2.51 13.39
N LEU A 158 5.85 -2.64 14.68
CA LEU A 158 5.26 -1.54 15.46
C LEU A 158 6.17 -0.32 15.53
N GLU A 159 7.48 -0.50 15.71
CA GLU A 159 8.46 0.60 15.70
C GLU A 159 8.52 1.30 14.33
N HIS A 160 8.35 0.53 13.26
CA HIS A 160 8.34 1.00 11.88
C HIS A 160 7.01 1.64 11.43
N SER A 161 5.88 1.17 11.96
CA SER A 161 4.55 1.76 11.77
C SER A 161 4.38 3.00 12.62
N GLY A 162 5.08 3.09 13.76
CA GLY A 162 5.19 4.33 14.49
C GLY A 162 5.84 5.38 13.62
N SER A 163 5.21 6.54 13.49
CA SER A 163 5.71 7.73 12.77
C SER A 163 7.07 8.24 13.29
N GLY A 164 7.62 7.55 14.31
CA GLY A 164 8.78 7.74 15.18
C GLY A 164 10.17 7.36 14.66
N SER A 165 10.26 6.40 13.71
CA SER A 165 11.53 5.72 13.47
C SER A 165 12.55 6.55 12.69
N HIS A 166 13.48 7.20 13.41
CA HIS A 166 14.67 7.84 12.85
C HIS A 166 15.56 6.88 12.05
N LEU A 167 15.42 5.56 12.30
CA LEU A 167 16.21 4.50 11.66
C LEU A 167 15.92 4.37 10.15
N SER A 168 14.88 5.05 9.65
CA SER A 168 14.39 4.90 8.28
C SER A 168 14.16 6.24 7.57
N TRP A 169 14.98 7.26 7.86
CA TRP A 169 14.82 8.62 7.30
C TRP A 169 14.63 8.64 5.79
N PHE A 170 15.35 7.79 5.04
CA PHE A 170 15.32 7.79 3.58
C PHE A 170 14.00 7.25 3.03
N MET A 171 13.50 6.14 3.59
CA MET A 171 12.17 5.64 3.26
C MET A 171 11.09 6.67 3.62
N ASN A 172 11.20 7.30 4.79
CA ASN A 172 10.20 8.28 5.23
C ASN A 172 10.19 9.53 4.34
N LEU A 173 11.36 10.00 3.89
CA LEU A 173 11.48 11.08 2.90
C LEU A 173 10.83 10.67 1.57
N PHE A 174 11.12 9.47 1.07
CA PHE A 174 10.52 8.96 -0.16
C PHE A 174 8.99 8.87 -0.05
N MET A 175 8.47 8.38 1.09
CA MET A 175 7.04 8.32 1.34
C MET A 175 6.39 9.69 1.45
N ALA A 176 7.06 10.64 2.10
CA ALA A 176 6.58 12.01 2.19
C ALA A 176 6.51 12.66 0.80
N ALA A 177 7.48 12.39 -0.06
CA ALA A 177 7.44 12.82 -1.46
C ALA A 177 6.28 12.17 -2.23
N CYS A 178 6.03 10.86 -2.01
CA CYS A 178 4.87 10.17 -2.59
C CYS A 178 3.56 10.84 -2.18
N LYS A 179 3.36 11.07 -0.89
CA LYS A 179 2.15 11.70 -0.36
C LYS A 179 1.97 13.13 -0.88
N ALA A 180 3.04 13.92 -0.88
CA ALA A 180 2.98 15.32 -1.32
C ALA A 180 2.64 15.49 -2.81
N ASP A 181 2.86 14.45 -3.62
CA ASP A 181 2.73 14.55 -5.07
C ASP A 181 1.60 13.68 -5.65
N LEU A 182 1.24 12.58 -4.98
CA LEU A 182 0.27 11.60 -5.47
C LEU A 182 -1.01 11.53 -4.65
N ASN A 183 -1.09 12.17 -3.49
CA ASN A 183 -2.36 12.31 -2.79
C ASN A 183 -3.11 13.51 -3.37
N ASP A 184 -4.27 13.26 -3.97
CA ASP A 184 -5.15 14.32 -4.46
C ASP A 184 -5.96 14.90 -3.30
N ALA A 185 -5.99 16.22 -3.17
CA ALA A 185 -6.67 16.92 -2.08
C ALA A 185 -8.20 16.79 -2.10
N ASP A 186 -8.77 16.34 -3.22
CA ASP A 186 -10.23 16.28 -3.48
C ASP A 186 -10.80 14.85 -3.49
N ASP A 187 -9.96 13.81 -3.41
CA ASP A 187 -10.47 12.45 -3.45
C ASP A 187 -10.85 12.00 -2.03
N GLN A 188 -12.15 11.78 -1.78
CA GLN A 188 -12.65 11.18 -0.53
C GLN A 188 -11.96 9.85 -0.19
N TYR A 189 -11.29 9.28 -1.19
CA TYR A 189 -10.51 8.07 -1.15
C TYR A 189 -9.04 8.35 -1.51
N GLU A 190 -8.33 9.20 -0.76
CA GLU A 190 -6.89 9.42 -0.96
C GLU A 190 -6.08 8.10 -0.99
N PRO A 191 -5.17 7.89 -1.97
CA PRO A 191 -4.22 6.78 -1.93
C PRO A 191 -3.33 6.91 -0.70
N VAL A 192 -3.32 5.90 0.16
CA VAL A 192 -2.40 5.86 1.30
C VAL A 192 -1.13 5.16 0.85
N TRP A 193 -0.24 5.91 0.20
CA TRP A 193 1.10 5.43 -0.07
C TRP A 193 1.77 5.07 1.27
N GLY A 194 2.24 3.82 1.35
CA GLY A 194 2.89 3.28 2.54
C GLY A 194 3.84 2.14 2.22
N PHE A 195 4.14 1.35 3.25
CA PHE A 195 4.93 0.13 3.12
C PHE A 195 4.09 -1.07 3.53
N ALA A 196 4.07 -2.09 2.68
CA ALA A 196 3.60 -3.41 3.05
C ALA A 196 4.76 -4.23 3.62
N ASP A 197 4.58 -4.73 4.83
CA ASP A 197 5.57 -5.51 5.55
C ASP A 197 5.37 -7.01 5.29
N SER A 198 6.46 -7.75 5.11
CA SER A 198 6.42 -9.19 4.83
C SER A 198 7.59 -9.90 5.48
N ALA A 199 7.32 -10.95 6.26
CA ALA A 199 8.34 -11.89 6.70
C ALA A 199 8.78 -12.75 5.50
N LEU A 200 10.08 -12.80 5.25
CA LEU A 200 10.67 -13.55 4.13
C LEU A 200 11.12 -14.94 4.58
N CYS A 201 11.93 -14.99 5.64
CA CYS A 201 12.39 -16.23 6.24
C CYS A 201 12.77 -16.04 7.71
N PHE A 202 12.81 -17.15 8.44
CA PHE A 202 13.29 -17.21 9.82
C PHE A 202 14.69 -17.82 9.84
N CYS A 203 15.57 -17.26 10.67
CA CYS A 203 16.93 -17.76 10.84
C CYS A 203 17.02 -18.53 12.14
N ALA A 204 17.77 -19.62 12.14
CA ALA A 204 18.08 -20.39 13.33
C ALA A 204 19.48 -20.09 13.87
N GLU A 205 20.36 -19.50 13.05
CA GLU A 205 21.74 -19.19 13.42
C GLU A 205 22.12 -17.74 13.11
N GLY A 206 23.06 -17.19 13.88
CA GLY A 206 23.54 -15.82 13.68
C GLY A 206 24.14 -15.57 12.29
N PRO A 207 25.02 -16.43 11.75
CA PRO A 207 25.57 -16.27 10.40
C PRO A 207 24.52 -16.28 9.29
N GLU A 208 23.42 -17.02 9.47
CA GLU A 208 22.32 -17.07 8.49
C GLU A 208 21.67 -15.70 8.30
N VAL A 209 21.58 -14.89 9.35
CA VAL A 209 20.97 -13.55 9.27
C VAL A 209 21.72 -12.69 8.26
N ALA A 210 23.04 -12.59 8.39
CA ALA A 210 23.85 -11.76 7.50
C ALA A 210 23.78 -12.26 6.05
N VAL A 211 23.90 -13.58 5.85
CA VAL A 211 23.82 -14.20 4.52
C VAL A 211 22.44 -14.00 3.89
N ALA A 212 21.37 -14.23 4.66
CA ALA A 212 20.01 -14.12 4.18
C ALA A 212 19.63 -12.66 3.87
N GLU A 213 20.05 -11.70 4.70
CA GLU A 213 19.83 -10.27 4.42
C GLU A 213 20.54 -9.85 3.12
N VAL A 214 21.83 -10.19 2.95
CA VAL A 214 22.57 -9.90 1.71
C VAL A 214 21.88 -10.54 0.50
N LEU A 215 21.54 -11.82 0.59
CA LEU A 215 20.91 -12.56 -0.50
C LEU A 215 19.59 -11.90 -0.93
N HIS A 216 18.71 -11.58 0.02
CA HIS A 216 17.42 -10.97 -0.29
C HIS A 216 17.56 -9.54 -0.81
N ILE A 217 18.56 -8.78 -0.34
CA ILE A 217 18.86 -7.47 -0.91
C ILE A 217 19.29 -7.61 -2.37
N LEU A 218 20.15 -8.58 -2.69
CA LEU A 218 20.57 -8.83 -4.06
C LEU A 218 19.42 -9.30 -4.95
N LEU A 219 18.57 -10.20 -4.48
CA LEU A 219 17.40 -10.68 -5.23
C LEU A 219 16.38 -9.57 -5.47
N ALA A 220 16.12 -8.75 -4.46
CA ALA A 220 15.17 -7.66 -4.53
C ALA A 220 15.78 -6.35 -5.05
N TRP A 221 17.05 -6.32 -5.48
CA TRP A 221 17.87 -5.12 -5.72
C TRP A 221 17.60 -3.97 -4.72
N ALA A 222 17.53 -4.28 -3.43
CA ALA A 222 17.03 -3.36 -2.42
C ALA A 222 18.06 -2.29 -1.99
N TRP A 223 19.11 -2.03 -2.78
CA TRP A 223 20.11 -0.99 -2.52
C TRP A 223 19.72 0.35 -3.13
N TYR A 224 19.96 1.45 -2.39
CA TYR A 224 19.72 2.81 -2.91
C TYR A 224 20.53 3.09 -4.20
N SER A 225 21.74 2.56 -4.29
CA SER A 225 22.64 2.71 -5.45
C SER A 225 22.18 1.95 -6.69
N ASN A 226 21.15 1.12 -6.59
CA ASN A 226 20.52 0.48 -7.74
C ASN A 226 19.29 1.26 -8.24
N GLY A 227 18.88 2.32 -7.54
CA GLY A 227 17.73 3.16 -7.90
C GLY A 227 16.36 2.53 -7.63
N VAL A 228 16.30 1.42 -6.90
CA VAL A 228 15.06 0.64 -6.74
C VAL A 228 14.94 0.01 -5.34
N GLY A 229 15.65 0.57 -4.37
CA GLY A 229 15.65 0.09 -3.00
C GLY A 229 16.08 1.13 -1.98
N PHE A 230 15.87 0.80 -0.70
CA PHE A 230 16.08 1.73 0.41
C PHE A 230 17.18 1.31 1.39
N GLY A 231 17.88 0.19 1.13
CA GLY A 231 19.04 -0.21 1.92
C GLY A 231 20.17 0.80 1.73
N ILE A 232 20.59 1.47 2.83
CA ILE A 232 21.68 2.47 2.86
C ILE A 232 22.86 2.05 3.75
N HIS A 233 22.66 1.04 4.60
CA HIS A 233 23.67 0.48 5.49
C HIS A 233 24.11 -0.90 5.00
N PRO A 234 25.38 -1.29 5.19
CA PRO A 234 25.82 -2.63 4.88
C PRO A 234 24.96 -3.68 5.60
N SER A 235 24.58 -4.73 4.87
CA SER A 235 23.86 -5.88 5.41
C SER A 235 24.66 -6.56 6.52
N GLY A 236 23.97 -7.18 7.46
CA GLY A 236 24.56 -7.86 8.62
C GLY A 236 25.13 -6.92 9.69
N LEU A 237 25.13 -5.59 9.45
CA LEU A 237 25.57 -4.59 10.43
C LEU A 237 24.41 -3.80 11.05
N SER A 238 23.20 -3.90 10.51
CA SER A 238 21.99 -3.26 11.07
C SER A 238 21.56 -3.82 12.43
N VAL A 239 22.29 -4.79 12.96
CA VAL A 239 22.03 -5.49 14.24
C VAL A 239 22.16 -4.56 15.46
N ALA A 240 22.76 -3.37 15.30
CA ALA A 240 22.94 -2.40 16.38
C ALA A 240 21.62 -1.90 17.00
N SER A 241 20.49 -1.94 16.27
CA SER A 241 19.18 -1.58 16.83
C SER A 241 18.46 -2.77 17.50
N SER A 242 18.64 -4.00 16.98
CA SER A 242 17.96 -5.19 17.52
C SER A 242 18.66 -5.74 18.77
N LEU A 243 19.99 -5.69 18.80
CA LEU A 243 20.80 -6.02 19.98
C LEU A 243 21.09 -4.71 20.71
N SER A 244 20.08 -4.16 21.39
CA SER A 244 20.33 -3.12 22.39
C SER A 244 21.54 -3.57 23.23
N SER A 245 22.47 -2.65 23.47
CA SER A 245 23.74 -2.76 24.22
C SER A 245 23.63 -3.31 25.66
N LYS A 246 22.50 -3.92 26.02
CA LYS A 246 22.10 -4.44 27.31
C LYS A 246 21.95 -5.97 27.35
N GLN A 247 21.93 -6.66 26.20
CA GLN A 247 21.84 -8.13 26.19
C GLN A 247 23.22 -8.75 26.40
N THR A 248 23.31 -9.70 27.34
CA THR A 248 24.56 -10.42 27.61
C THR A 248 24.88 -11.39 26.48
N MET A 249 26.17 -11.68 26.27
CA MET A 249 26.61 -12.72 25.32
C MET A 249 25.92 -14.07 25.59
N GLU A 250 25.69 -14.39 26.86
CA GLU A 250 24.98 -15.59 27.29
C GLU A 250 23.54 -15.63 26.77
N TYR A 251 22.79 -14.52 26.84
CA TYR A 251 21.44 -14.46 26.29
C TYR A 251 21.43 -14.71 24.78
N GLY A 252 22.38 -14.11 24.04
CA GLY A 252 22.54 -14.35 22.61
C GLY A 252 22.78 -15.83 22.29
N MET A 253 23.68 -16.49 23.04
CA MET A 253 23.93 -17.93 22.87
C MET A 253 22.70 -18.79 23.18
N GLN A 254 21.95 -18.46 24.23
CA GLN A 254 20.72 -19.19 24.58
C GLN A 254 19.63 -19.02 23.52
N LEU A 255 19.48 -17.80 22.97
CA LEU A 255 18.55 -17.51 21.88
C LEU A 255 18.83 -18.40 20.66
N TRP A 256 20.08 -18.40 20.17
CA TRP A 256 20.44 -19.16 18.97
C TRP A 256 20.27 -20.66 19.18
N ARG A 257 20.71 -21.21 20.33
CA ARG A 257 20.44 -22.61 20.69
C ARG A 257 18.95 -22.94 20.69
N SER A 258 18.11 -22.04 21.21
CA SER A 258 16.66 -22.24 21.22
C SER A 258 16.04 -22.17 19.82
N CYS A 259 16.64 -21.42 18.90
CA CYS A 259 16.19 -21.36 17.50
C CYS A 259 16.62 -22.62 16.73
N GLU A 260 17.87 -23.08 16.91
CA GLU A 260 18.38 -24.35 16.39
C GLU A 260 17.53 -25.53 16.87
N ASP A 261 17.36 -25.69 18.19
CA ASP A 261 16.55 -26.75 18.80
C ASP A 261 15.11 -26.76 18.24
N PHE A 262 14.55 -25.57 18.02
CA PHE A 262 13.20 -25.46 17.47
C PHE A 262 13.16 -25.85 16.00
N ARG A 263 14.14 -25.41 15.21
CA ARG A 263 14.26 -25.79 13.81
C ARG A 263 14.29 -27.32 13.71
N ASP A 264 15.17 -27.97 14.46
CA ASP A 264 15.37 -29.41 14.41
C ASP A 264 14.14 -30.21 14.86
N ARG A 265 13.39 -29.70 15.84
CA ARG A 265 12.18 -30.39 16.36
C ARG A 265 10.93 -30.21 15.50
N TYR A 266 10.75 -29.04 14.89
CA TYR A 266 9.47 -28.65 14.27
C TYR A 266 9.57 -28.40 12.77
N THR A 267 10.77 -28.40 12.21
CA THR A 267 11.01 -28.23 10.79
C THR A 267 12.05 -29.26 10.37
N GLN A 268 11.60 -30.37 9.78
CA GLN A 268 12.50 -31.32 9.12
C GLN A 268 13.20 -30.62 7.96
N PHE A 269 14.30 -29.91 8.27
CA PHE A 269 14.93 -28.96 7.36
C PHE A 269 15.42 -29.67 6.10
N GLU A 270 16.02 -30.83 6.25
CA GLU A 270 16.50 -31.65 5.13
C GLU A 270 15.36 -32.10 4.21
N ASP A 271 14.24 -32.57 4.77
CA ASP A 271 13.07 -33.00 4.01
C ASP A 271 12.44 -31.81 3.25
N ASN A 272 12.31 -30.66 3.92
CA ASN A 272 11.83 -29.43 3.29
C ASN A 272 12.79 -28.92 2.20
N ALA A 273 14.10 -28.98 2.44
CA ALA A 273 15.11 -28.54 1.48
C ALA A 273 15.08 -29.43 0.22
N ALA A 274 14.97 -30.74 0.39
CA ALA A 274 14.79 -31.68 -0.72
C ALA A 274 13.49 -31.41 -1.50
N GLU A 275 12.39 -31.12 -0.78
CA GLU A 275 11.12 -30.76 -1.41
C GLU A 275 11.22 -29.45 -2.22
N GLU A 276 11.85 -28.41 -1.66
CA GLU A 276 12.06 -27.13 -2.34
C GLU A 276 13.01 -27.24 -3.53
N LEU A 277 14.08 -28.04 -3.43
CA LEU A 277 14.96 -28.34 -4.57
C LEU A 277 14.18 -28.99 -5.71
N ARG A 278 13.35 -29.98 -5.41
CA ARG A 278 12.48 -30.61 -6.41
C ARG A 278 11.51 -29.59 -7.04
N LYS A 279 10.91 -28.70 -6.24
CA LYS A 279 10.05 -27.62 -6.76
C LYS A 279 10.80 -26.68 -7.70
N LEU A 280 12.06 -26.35 -7.40
CA LEU A 280 12.91 -25.52 -8.25
C LEU A 280 13.25 -26.22 -9.57
N GLU A 281 13.56 -27.52 -9.53
CA GLU A 281 13.80 -28.32 -10.73
C GLU A 281 12.55 -28.42 -11.62
N ASP A 282 11.37 -28.50 -11.01
CA ASP A 282 10.09 -28.52 -11.73
C ASP A 282 9.62 -27.13 -12.17
N TYR A 283 10.20 -26.05 -11.64
CA TYR A 283 9.75 -24.68 -11.89
C TYR A 283 9.67 -24.29 -13.38
N PRO A 284 10.64 -24.65 -14.25
CA PRO A 284 10.53 -24.37 -15.68
C PRO A 284 9.29 -24.99 -16.35
N ARG A 285 8.80 -26.13 -15.83
CA ARG A 285 7.61 -26.82 -16.35
C ARG A 285 6.31 -26.20 -15.81
N ILE A 286 6.32 -25.74 -14.56
CA ILE A 286 5.16 -25.18 -13.87
C ILE A 286 4.93 -23.70 -14.25
N ARG A 287 5.99 -22.96 -14.58
CA ARG A 287 5.93 -21.52 -14.89
C ARG A 287 4.94 -21.16 -16.01
N PRO A 288 4.89 -21.85 -17.17
CA PRO A 288 3.88 -21.58 -18.20
C PRO A 288 2.46 -21.83 -17.70
N GLN A 289 2.24 -22.90 -16.94
CA GLN A 289 0.92 -23.26 -16.40
C GLN A 289 0.42 -22.19 -15.42
N ARG A 290 1.30 -21.66 -14.55
CA ARG A 290 0.97 -20.55 -13.65
C ARG A 290 0.68 -19.25 -14.39
N ALA A 291 1.41 -18.97 -15.47
CA ALA A 291 1.15 -17.78 -16.29
C ALA A 291 -0.24 -17.86 -16.95
N VAL A 292 -0.63 -19.03 -17.46
CA VAL A 292 -1.97 -19.28 -18.00
C VAL A 292 -3.04 -19.14 -16.92
N ALA A 293 -2.87 -19.79 -15.77
CA ALA A 293 -3.83 -19.67 -14.66
C ALA A 293 -4.00 -18.23 -14.17
N LYS A 294 -2.90 -17.46 -14.10
CA LYS A 294 -2.94 -16.04 -13.74
C LYS A 294 -3.68 -15.22 -14.80
N ALA A 295 -3.45 -15.48 -16.09
CA ALA A 295 -4.17 -14.80 -17.17
C ALA A 295 -5.68 -15.09 -17.12
N SER A 296 -6.07 -16.34 -16.86
CA SER A 296 -7.47 -16.72 -16.67
C SER A 296 -8.11 -16.02 -15.47
N CYS A 297 -7.39 -15.92 -14.34
CA CYS A 297 -7.87 -15.21 -13.16
C CYS A 297 -8.03 -13.70 -13.42
N VAL A 298 -7.07 -13.07 -14.11
CA VAL A 298 -7.18 -11.66 -14.51
C VAL A 298 -8.39 -11.43 -15.42
N ALA A 299 -8.68 -12.35 -16.35
CA ALA A 299 -9.87 -12.25 -17.20
C ALA A 299 -11.17 -12.29 -16.39
N LEU A 300 -11.26 -13.17 -15.38
CA LEU A 300 -12.41 -13.23 -14.47
C LEU A 300 -12.56 -11.95 -13.64
N ILE A 301 -11.45 -11.41 -13.10
CA ILE A 301 -11.47 -10.17 -12.35
C ILE A 301 -11.95 -9.01 -13.23
N LEU A 302 -11.43 -8.88 -14.45
CA LEU A 302 -11.84 -7.83 -15.39
C LEU A 302 -13.33 -7.93 -15.74
N GLU A 303 -13.86 -9.14 -15.88
CA GLU A 303 -15.29 -9.33 -16.13
C GLU A 303 -16.13 -8.92 -14.92
N GLU A 304 -15.68 -9.22 -13.71
CA GLU A 304 -16.35 -8.78 -12.48
C GLU A 304 -16.28 -7.26 -12.31
N VAL A 305 -15.17 -6.62 -12.65
CA VAL A 305 -15.06 -5.15 -12.68
C VAL A 305 -16.10 -4.55 -13.62
N ARG A 306 -16.23 -5.09 -14.85
CA ARG A 306 -17.25 -4.62 -15.81
C ARG A 306 -18.67 -4.79 -15.28
N ARG A 307 -18.97 -5.89 -14.57
CA ARG A 307 -20.28 -6.10 -13.93
C ARG A 307 -20.56 -5.05 -12.85
N ILE A 308 -19.56 -4.74 -12.03
CA ILE A 308 -19.67 -3.70 -11.00
C ILE A 308 -19.89 -2.32 -11.65
N GLU A 309 -19.12 -1.98 -12.68
CA GLU A 309 -19.26 -0.72 -13.44
C GLU A 309 -20.67 -0.60 -14.05
N ALA A 310 -21.18 -1.66 -14.69
CA ALA A 310 -22.53 -1.68 -15.24
C ALA A 310 -23.61 -1.51 -14.16
N ARG A 311 -23.43 -2.12 -12.98
CA ARG A 311 -24.36 -1.96 -11.84
C ARG A 311 -24.35 -0.52 -11.31
N ILE A 312 -23.18 0.09 -11.15
CA ILE A 312 -23.05 1.49 -10.74
C ILE A 312 -23.72 2.41 -11.77
N ALA A 313 -23.49 2.17 -13.06
CA ALA A 313 -24.13 2.95 -14.13
C ALA A 313 -25.66 2.84 -14.08
N ARG A 314 -26.22 1.64 -13.82
CA ARG A 314 -27.68 1.46 -13.64
C ARG A 314 -28.20 2.23 -12.43
N GLN A 315 -27.55 2.12 -11.27
CA GLN A 315 -27.95 2.84 -10.05
C GLN A 315 -27.91 4.36 -10.27
N ASN A 316 -26.86 4.87 -10.92
CA ASN A 316 -26.76 6.29 -11.27
C ASN A 316 -27.86 6.71 -12.24
N ASN A 317 -28.19 5.89 -13.24
CA ASN A 317 -29.29 6.16 -14.17
C ASN A 317 -30.66 6.20 -13.49
N GLU A 318 -30.91 5.31 -12.53
CA GLU A 318 -32.13 5.28 -11.73
C GLU A 318 -32.22 6.53 -10.86
N HIS A 319 -31.14 6.88 -10.15
CA HIS A 319 -31.09 8.09 -9.35
C HIS A 319 -31.28 9.37 -10.20
N ARG A 320 -30.64 9.45 -11.38
CA ARG A 320 -30.87 10.53 -12.36
C ARG A 320 -32.35 10.63 -12.76
N ARG A 321 -33.05 9.51 -12.92
CA ARG A 321 -34.48 9.48 -13.27
C ARG A 321 -35.33 10.04 -12.13
N GLU A 322 -35.14 9.55 -10.91
CA GLU A 322 -35.85 10.03 -9.72
C GLU A 322 -35.65 11.54 -9.51
N MET A 323 -34.41 12.02 -9.60
CA MET A 323 -34.09 13.44 -9.45
C MET A 323 -34.75 14.31 -10.53
N ARG A 324 -34.77 13.84 -11.79
CA ARG A 324 -35.47 14.55 -12.89
C ARG A 324 -36.98 14.59 -12.68
N GLU A 325 -37.58 13.52 -12.18
CA GLU A 325 -39.01 13.48 -11.84
C GLU A 325 -39.34 14.48 -10.72
N LEU A 326 -38.51 14.55 -9.67
CA LEU A 326 -38.65 15.53 -8.60
C LEU A 326 -38.49 16.98 -9.11
N LEU A 327 -37.46 17.25 -9.92
CA LEU A 327 -37.23 18.57 -10.53
C LEU A 327 -38.36 18.99 -11.48
N ALA A 328 -39.00 18.05 -12.18
CA ALA A 328 -40.15 18.35 -13.04
C ALA A 328 -41.39 18.79 -12.25
N ILE A 329 -41.54 18.30 -11.01
CA ILE A 329 -42.68 18.60 -10.12
C ILE A 329 -42.40 19.87 -9.28
N ALA A 330 -41.14 20.13 -8.94
CA ALA A 330 -40.74 21.22 -8.03
C ALA A 330 -41.32 22.61 -8.40
N PRO A 331 -41.29 23.08 -9.68
CA PRO A 331 -41.87 24.38 -10.05
C PRO A 331 -43.37 24.46 -9.75
N GLN A 332 -44.12 23.39 -9.97
CA GLN A 332 -45.56 23.36 -9.70
C GLN A 332 -45.86 23.46 -8.20
N CYS A 333 -45.04 22.82 -7.37
CA CYS A 333 -45.12 22.92 -5.91
C CYS A 333 -44.78 24.34 -5.42
N ILE A 334 -43.76 24.97 -6.00
CA ILE A 334 -43.36 26.35 -5.69
C ILE A 334 -44.47 27.32 -6.07
N ASP A 335 -45.01 27.24 -7.28
CA ASP A 335 -46.07 28.12 -7.78
C ASP A 335 -47.36 27.96 -6.97
N LYS A 336 -47.73 26.71 -6.64
CA LYS A 336 -48.89 26.44 -5.78
C LYS A 336 -48.70 27.04 -4.40
N THR A 337 -47.51 26.92 -3.82
CA THR A 337 -47.17 27.50 -2.51
C THR A 337 -47.22 29.04 -2.55
N LYS A 338 -46.67 29.66 -3.60
CA LYS A 338 -46.77 31.11 -3.86
C LYS A 338 -48.22 31.60 -3.91
N SER A 339 -49.12 30.80 -4.49
CA SER A 339 -50.55 31.17 -4.58
C SER A 339 -51.33 31.01 -3.28
N LEU A 340 -50.87 30.15 -2.36
CA LEU A 340 -51.56 29.81 -1.12
C LEU A 340 -51.05 30.57 0.11
N LEU A 341 -49.80 31.03 0.09
CA LEU A 341 -49.17 31.73 1.21
C LEU A 341 -48.88 33.19 0.83
N LEU A 342 -49.38 34.14 1.63
CA LEU A 342 -48.92 35.53 1.64
C LEU A 342 -47.46 35.54 2.09
N GLU A 343 -46.52 35.78 1.18
CA GLU A 343 -45.09 36.07 1.40
C GLU A 343 -44.54 35.54 2.75
N GLY A 344 -44.44 34.22 2.89
CA GLY A 344 -44.01 33.56 4.12
C GLY A 344 -42.65 32.87 4.01
N ASP A 345 -42.00 32.69 5.17
CA ASP A 345 -40.65 32.14 5.41
C ASP A 345 -40.31 30.79 4.74
N TYR A 346 -41.27 30.09 4.14
CA TYR A 346 -41.08 28.77 3.52
C TYR A 346 -40.62 28.81 2.06
N LEU A 347 -40.87 29.90 1.34
CA LEU A 347 -40.51 30.00 -0.08
C LEU A 347 -38.98 29.89 -0.32
N PRO A 348 -38.11 30.56 0.47
CA PRO A 348 -36.66 30.41 0.31
C PRO A 348 -36.16 28.98 0.55
N HIS A 349 -36.82 28.21 1.42
CA HIS A 349 -36.46 26.82 1.69
C HIS A 349 -36.75 25.90 0.48
N LEU A 350 -37.88 26.11 -0.20
CA LEU A 350 -38.22 25.33 -1.40
C LEU A 350 -37.31 25.65 -2.59
N GLU A 351 -36.98 26.93 -2.77
CA GLU A 351 -36.02 27.37 -3.80
C GLU A 351 -34.61 26.82 -3.51
N ALA A 352 -34.20 26.76 -2.24
CA ALA A 352 -32.93 26.16 -1.82
C ALA A 352 -32.88 24.64 -2.06
N GLU A 353 -33.97 23.91 -1.79
CA GLU A 353 -34.03 22.47 -2.08
C GLU A 353 -34.03 22.17 -3.59
N GLN A 354 -34.70 22.99 -4.42
CA GLN A 354 -34.58 22.87 -5.87
C GLN A 354 -33.13 23.06 -6.33
N MET A 355 -32.46 24.11 -5.86
CA MET A 355 -31.07 24.39 -6.22
C MET A 355 -30.12 23.28 -5.74
N LYS A 356 -30.40 22.67 -4.59
CA LYS A 356 -29.66 21.52 -4.07
C LYS A 356 -29.83 20.28 -4.96
N LEU A 357 -31.06 19.98 -5.38
CA LEU A 357 -31.32 18.88 -6.32
C LEU A 357 -30.63 19.11 -7.68
N GLU A 358 -30.59 20.35 -8.18
CA GLU A 358 -29.86 20.68 -9.40
C GLU A 358 -28.34 20.46 -9.23
N ALA A 359 -27.77 20.86 -8.08
CA ALA A 359 -26.37 20.66 -7.76
C ALA A 359 -25.99 19.18 -7.54
N GLU A 360 -26.89 18.37 -6.99
CA GLU A 360 -26.70 16.92 -6.82
C GLU A 360 -26.80 16.17 -8.16
N LEU A 361 -27.54 16.69 -9.13
CA LEU A 361 -27.70 16.09 -10.46
C LEU A 361 -26.49 16.35 -11.36
N GLU A 362 -25.82 17.48 -11.21
CA GLU A 362 -24.65 17.88 -12.00
C GLU A 362 -23.51 16.83 -12.02
N PRO A 363 -23.00 16.32 -10.88
CA PRO A 363 -21.92 15.34 -10.88
C PRO A 363 -22.34 13.98 -11.43
N LEU A 364 -23.65 13.71 -11.51
CA LEU A 364 -24.14 12.48 -12.12
C LEU A 364 -24.01 12.52 -13.64
N GLY A 365 -23.85 13.67 -14.31
CA GLY A 365 -23.64 13.73 -15.76
C GLY A 365 -24.85 13.29 -16.62
N SER A 366 -24.62 13.06 -17.92
CA SER A 366 -25.67 12.66 -18.86
C SER A 366 -26.14 11.22 -18.66
N PHE A 367 -27.39 10.93 -19.04
CA PHE A 367 -27.91 9.57 -19.05
C PHE A 367 -27.07 8.70 -20.00
N GLU A 368 -26.60 7.55 -19.53
CA GLU A 368 -25.78 6.63 -20.33
C GLU A 368 -26.63 5.42 -20.71
N GLU A 369 -26.70 5.12 -21.99
CA GLU A 369 -27.36 3.91 -22.48
C GLU A 369 -26.42 2.72 -22.18
N VAL A 370 -26.82 1.88 -21.22
CA VAL A 370 -26.03 0.70 -20.86
C VAL A 370 -26.49 -0.44 -21.76
N ASP A 371 -25.72 -0.76 -22.80
CA ASP A 371 -25.93 -1.94 -23.65
C ASP A 371 -25.66 -3.20 -22.83
N VAL A 372 -26.71 -3.77 -22.23
CA VAL A 372 -26.61 -5.01 -21.47
C VAL A 372 -27.03 -6.19 -22.35
N TYR A 373 -26.05 -6.85 -22.97
CA TYR A 373 -26.18 -8.25 -23.41
C TYR A 373 -25.67 -9.15 -22.27
N PHE A 374 -26.41 -9.23 -21.17
CA PHE A 374 -26.12 -10.20 -20.12
C PHE A 374 -27.45 -10.76 -19.64
N ASP A 375 -27.60 -12.07 -19.84
CA ASP A 375 -28.72 -12.86 -19.35
C ASP A 375 -28.99 -12.46 -17.90
N GLU A 376 -30.17 -11.90 -17.65
CA GLU A 376 -30.71 -11.79 -16.30
C GLU A 376 -30.82 -13.23 -15.78
N GLU A 377 -29.78 -13.69 -15.07
CA GLU A 377 -29.96 -14.77 -14.11
C GLU A 377 -30.99 -14.21 -13.13
N GLU A 378 -32.25 -14.58 -13.33
CA GLU A 378 -33.33 -14.38 -12.36
C GLU A 378 -32.77 -14.77 -11.00
N ASP A 379 -32.60 -13.78 -10.13
CA ASP A 379 -32.45 -14.01 -8.70
C ASP A 379 -33.73 -14.75 -8.29
N VAL A 380 -33.68 -16.08 -8.32
CA VAL A 380 -34.73 -16.93 -7.78
C VAL A 380 -34.72 -16.65 -6.29
N ASP A 381 -35.63 -15.78 -5.87
CA ASP A 381 -36.00 -15.61 -4.47
C ASP A 381 -36.38 -16.99 -3.96
N ASP A 382 -35.44 -17.65 -3.29
CA ASP A 382 -35.66 -18.87 -2.52
C ASP A 382 -36.45 -18.47 -1.28
N ASP A 383 -37.74 -18.21 -1.49
CA ASP A 383 -38.76 -18.17 -0.45
C ASP A 383 -38.87 -19.59 0.12
N GLY A 384 -37.90 -19.92 0.97
CA GLY A 384 -37.88 -21.11 1.80
C GLY A 384 -39.08 -21.11 2.73
N ASP A 385 -40.20 -21.59 2.20
CA ASP A 385 -41.38 -22.03 2.90
C ASP A 385 -40.95 -23.13 3.88
N ASN A 386 -40.63 -22.71 5.11
CA ASN A 386 -40.53 -23.61 6.25
C ASN A 386 -41.96 -24.07 6.62
N GLY A 387 -42.53 -24.89 5.74
CA GLY A 387 -43.70 -25.69 5.99
C GLY A 387 -43.42 -26.63 7.15
N SER A 388 -43.96 -26.26 8.30
CA SER A 388 -44.22 -27.15 9.41
C SER A 388 -45.08 -28.31 8.93
N ASP A 389 -44.56 -29.53 8.96
CA ASP A 389 -45.39 -30.72 9.07
C ASP A 389 -44.83 -31.72 10.06
N LEU A 390 -45.77 -32.12 10.92
CA LEU A 390 -45.71 -33.06 12.03
C LEU A 390 -45.89 -34.51 11.52
N ASN A 391 -45.52 -35.46 12.39
CA ASN A 391 -45.80 -36.91 12.38
C ASN A 391 -44.88 -37.73 11.44
N ASP A 392 -44.15 -38.75 11.89
CA ASP A 392 -44.35 -39.76 12.94
C ASP A 392 -43.04 -40.10 13.67
#